data_AF-A0A2P6FE46-F1
#
_entry.id   AF-A0A2P6FE46-F1
#
_cell.length_a   1.000
_cell.length_b   1.000
_cell.length_c   1.000
_cell.angle_alpha   90.00
_cell.angle_beta   90.00
_cell.angle_gamma   90.00
#
_symmetry.space_group_name_H-M   'P 1'
#
loop_
_entity.id
_entity.type
_entity.pdbx_description
1 polymer ?
#
loop_
_entity_poly.entity_id
_entity_poly.type
_entity_poly.pdbx_seq_one_letter_code
_entity_poly.pdbx_strand_id
1 'polypeptide(L)'
;MSQNLTNFSKSFKYNRLSNQIIIINHNTVFKFVKLSPKRKNIINWLLANNSYYLPNINIFQNYISYDLIAGYSFKQIGFTGILELKNILLVIQTLQKLKYKRKYVVHGDLSPVNIIFTQNLEVKKIIDWDNAKLGSKYQDPAYIFWLWINFGANNKNFSQLKREANVFKNTLQYNQNDLKKLQWWIYKVIKNKMKKHSYQIKNNDWLLKWYLNCIE
;
A
#
# COMPACT_ATOMS: atom_id res chain seq x y z
N MET A 1 -4.49 33.91 -2.25
CA MET A 1 -4.82 34.15 -0.82
C MET A 1 -4.00 33.22 0.05
N SER A 2 -2.88 33.72 0.58
CA SER A 2 -2.02 33.02 1.53
C SER A 2 -2.63 33.12 2.93
N GLN A 3 -3.51 32.19 3.29
CA GLN A 3 -3.87 32.03 4.70
C GLN A 3 -2.63 31.54 5.45
N ASN A 4 -2.22 32.33 6.44
CA ASN A 4 -1.08 32.12 7.31
C ASN A 4 -1.11 30.71 7.94
N LEU A 5 -0.38 29.77 7.32
CA LEU A 5 -0.10 28.42 7.84
C LEU A 5 0.72 28.45 9.15
N THR A 6 1.18 29.62 9.60
CA THR A 6 1.97 29.84 10.82
C THR A 6 1.21 29.54 12.11
N ASN A 7 -0.13 29.51 12.10
CA ASN A 7 -0.93 29.26 13.32
C ASN A 7 -1.27 27.78 13.58
N PHE A 8 -0.93 26.86 12.70
CA PHE A 8 -1.20 25.44 12.92
C PHE A 8 -0.28 24.78 13.96
N SER A 9 0.84 25.43 14.30
CA SER A 9 1.88 24.87 15.16
C SER A 9 1.45 24.55 16.60
N LYS A 10 0.35 25.14 17.07
CA LYS A 10 -0.18 24.98 18.43
C LYS A 10 -1.33 23.96 18.54
N SER A 11 -1.76 23.37 17.43
CA SER A 11 -2.92 22.44 17.36
C SER A 11 -2.56 20.99 16.99
N PHE A 12 -1.26 20.67 16.98
CA PHE A 12 -0.79 19.32 16.68
C PHE A 12 -1.24 18.33 17.75
N LYS A 13 -2.05 17.34 17.35
CA LYS A 13 -2.28 16.13 18.15
C LYS A 13 -1.50 14.99 17.52
N TYR A 14 -0.64 14.35 18.30
CA TYR A 14 0.00 13.12 17.86
C TYR A 14 -1.06 12.07 17.53
N ASN A 15 -0.97 11.46 16.36
CA ASN A 15 -1.70 10.21 16.15
C ASN A 15 -1.03 9.14 17.04
N ARG A 16 -1.75 8.69 18.07
CA ARG A 16 -1.28 7.72 19.08
C ARG A 16 -0.77 6.39 18.49
N LEU A 17 -1.05 6.10 17.21
CA LEU A 17 -0.63 4.87 16.53
C LEU A 17 0.72 4.99 15.80
N SER A 18 1.06 6.16 15.26
CA SER A 18 2.25 6.33 14.40
C SER A 18 3.26 7.37 14.92
N ASN A 19 2.94 8.07 16.02
CA ASN A 19 3.68 9.25 16.50
C ASN A 19 3.87 10.33 15.42
N GLN A 20 3.09 10.28 14.34
CA GLN A 20 3.12 11.28 13.29
C GLN A 20 2.34 12.51 13.73
N ILE A 21 2.90 13.66 13.37
CA ILE A 21 2.31 14.96 13.61
C ILE A 21 1.27 15.19 12.51
N ILE A 22 0.00 15.03 12.88
CA ILE A 22 -1.15 15.19 11.99
C ILE A 22 -2.04 16.30 12.54
N ILE A 23 -2.59 17.12 11.64
CA ILE A 23 -3.65 18.09 11.95
C ILE A 23 -4.85 17.75 11.11
N ILE A 24 -6.03 17.74 11.72
CA ILE A 24 -7.30 17.71 11.00
C ILE A 24 -7.86 19.12 11.09
N ASN A 25 -8.09 19.75 9.95
CA ASN A 25 -8.76 21.04 9.85
C ASN A 25 -9.91 20.92 8.84
N HIS A 26 -11.14 21.11 9.30
CA HIS A 26 -12.35 20.87 8.52
C HIS A 26 -12.29 19.52 7.79
N ASN A 27 -12.33 19.53 6.46
CA ASN A 27 -12.34 18.35 5.60
C ASN A 27 -10.94 17.95 5.11
N THR A 28 -9.87 18.39 5.76
CA THR A 28 -8.50 18.17 5.31
C THR A 28 -7.61 17.66 6.44
N VAL A 29 -6.79 16.67 6.12
CA VAL A 29 -5.75 16.13 6.99
C VAL A 29 -4.40 16.62 6.51
N PHE A 30 -3.62 17.24 7.39
CA PHE A 30 -2.25 17.65 7.15
C PHE A 30 -1.31 16.71 7.88
N LYS A 31 -0.32 16.18 7.18
CA LYS A 31 0.71 15.28 7.71
C LYS A 31 2.06 15.95 7.55
N PHE A 32 2.78 16.12 8.66
CA PHE A 32 4.14 16.66 8.61
C PHE A 32 5.07 15.64 7.95
N VAL A 33 5.55 15.96 6.76
CA VAL A 33 6.49 15.13 6.00
C VAL A 33 7.26 15.99 5.02
N LYS A 34 8.59 15.92 5.10
CA LYS A 34 9.48 16.62 4.15
C LYS A 34 9.71 15.73 2.93
N LEU A 35 8.91 15.93 1.89
CA LEU A 35 9.05 15.19 0.64
C LEU A 35 10.27 15.65 -0.15
N SER A 36 11.05 14.71 -0.69
CA SER A 36 12.14 15.03 -1.61
C SER A 36 11.60 15.59 -2.94
N PRO A 37 12.35 16.43 -3.67
CA PRO A 37 11.91 16.96 -4.97
C PRO A 37 11.47 15.86 -5.96
N LYS A 38 12.21 14.75 -5.98
CA LYS A 38 11.88 13.57 -6.79
C LYS A 38 10.50 13.01 -6.44
N ARG A 39 10.17 12.91 -5.16
CA ARG A 39 8.87 12.39 -4.71
C ARG A 39 7.74 13.35 -5.01
N LYS A 40 7.95 14.66 -4.80
CA LYS A 40 6.96 15.70 -5.19
C LYS A 40 6.60 15.59 -6.67
N ASN A 41 7.60 15.44 -7.53
CA ASN A 41 7.38 15.28 -8.97
C ASN A 41 6.59 14.02 -9.34
N ILE A 42 6.81 12.90 -8.64
CA ILE A 42 6.09 11.65 -8.88
C ILE A 42 4.62 11.80 -8.48
N ILE A 43 4.34 12.38 -7.31
CA ILE A 43 2.98 12.58 -6.82
C ILE A 43 2.22 13.55 -7.73
N ASN A 44 2.83 14.69 -8.11
CA ASN A 44 2.21 15.63 -9.04
C ASN A 44 1.91 14.99 -10.40
N TRP A 45 2.83 14.17 -10.92
CA TRP A 45 2.58 13.43 -12.15
C TRP A 45 1.43 12.43 -11.99
N LEU A 46 1.38 11.70 -10.87
CA LEU A 46 0.27 10.77 -10.61
C LEU A 46 -1.07 11.49 -10.56
N LEU A 47 -1.18 12.61 -9.85
CA LEU A 47 -2.41 13.40 -9.75
C LEU A 47 -2.91 13.86 -11.13
N ALA A 48 -1.99 14.23 -12.03
CA ALA A 48 -2.32 14.64 -13.39
C ALA A 48 -2.72 13.47 -14.32
N ASN A 49 -2.36 12.23 -14.00
CA ASN A 49 -2.55 11.07 -14.88
C ASN A 49 -3.51 10.01 -14.32
N ASN A 50 -3.88 10.10 -13.04
CA ASN A 50 -4.83 9.20 -12.39
C ASN A 50 -5.42 9.83 -11.13
N SER A 51 -6.64 10.34 -11.24
CA SER A 51 -7.38 10.92 -10.13
C SER A 51 -8.32 9.92 -9.44
N TYR A 52 -8.58 8.75 -10.05
CA TYR A 52 -9.68 7.90 -9.58
C TYR A 52 -9.36 7.25 -8.24
N TYR A 53 -8.20 6.60 -8.10
CA TYR A 53 -7.82 5.94 -6.85
C TYR A 53 -7.01 6.83 -5.89
N LEU A 54 -6.65 8.03 -6.33
CA LEU A 54 -5.89 8.97 -5.51
C LEU A 54 -6.84 9.96 -4.80
N PRO A 55 -6.60 10.28 -3.52
CA PRO A 55 -7.19 11.47 -2.91
C PRO A 55 -6.67 12.73 -3.60
N ASN A 56 -7.37 13.85 -3.41
CA ASN A 56 -6.75 15.14 -3.67
C ASN A 56 -5.59 15.31 -2.68
N ILE A 57 -4.44 15.70 -3.22
CA ILE A 57 -3.20 15.86 -2.47
C ILE A 57 -2.64 17.23 -2.77
N ASN A 58 -2.42 18.04 -1.73
CA ASN A 58 -1.65 19.27 -1.85
C ASN A 58 -0.30 19.11 -1.15
N ILE A 59 0.76 19.55 -1.82
CA ILE A 59 2.13 19.44 -1.34
C ILE A 59 2.63 20.82 -0.91
N PHE A 60 3.05 20.92 0.34
CA PHE A 60 3.70 22.10 0.91
C PHE A 60 5.20 21.83 1.14
N GLN A 61 5.90 22.81 1.71
CA GLN A 61 7.33 22.68 1.96
C GLN A 61 7.65 21.56 2.96
N ASN A 62 6.92 21.52 4.08
CA ASN A 62 7.13 20.59 5.20
C ASN A 62 5.92 19.71 5.53
N TYR A 63 4.85 19.80 4.72
CA TYR A 63 3.61 19.07 4.94
C TYR A 63 3.07 18.55 3.62
N ILE A 64 2.31 17.47 3.69
CA ILE A 64 1.38 17.05 2.66
C ILE A 64 -0.02 17.14 3.26
N SER A 65 -1.02 17.47 2.45
CA SER A 65 -2.41 17.41 2.87
C SER A 65 -3.23 16.48 1.99
N TYR A 66 -4.21 15.84 2.59
CA TYR A 66 -5.18 14.95 1.94
C TYR A 66 -6.59 15.41 2.31
N ASP A 67 -7.52 15.32 1.37
CA ASP A 67 -8.93 15.45 1.71
C ASP A 67 -9.36 14.29 2.64
N LEU A 68 -10.26 14.58 3.57
CA LEU A 68 -10.96 13.55 4.31
C LEU A 68 -11.90 12.80 3.37
N ILE A 69 -11.75 11.48 3.34
CA ILE A 69 -12.49 10.60 2.44
C ILE A 69 -13.53 9.85 3.26
N ALA A 70 -14.81 10.06 2.97
CA ALA A 70 -15.88 9.24 3.53
C ALA A 70 -15.74 7.79 3.02
N GLY A 71 -15.76 6.82 3.92
CA GLY A 71 -15.67 5.40 3.59
C GLY A 71 -15.27 4.56 4.81
N TYR A 72 -14.87 3.32 4.56
CA TYR A 72 -14.50 2.37 5.60
C TYR A 72 -12.99 2.14 5.58
N SER A 73 -12.36 2.33 6.73
CA SER A 73 -10.95 1.98 6.94
C SER A 73 -10.78 0.50 7.28
N PHE A 74 -9.55 0.00 7.22
CA PHE A 74 -9.22 -1.37 7.66
C PHE A 74 -9.73 -1.68 9.08
N LYS A 75 -9.65 -0.71 10.01
CA LYS A 75 -10.12 -0.88 11.39
C LYS A 75 -11.62 -1.15 11.47
N GLN A 76 -12.41 -0.57 10.55
CA GLN A 76 -13.86 -0.73 10.53
C GLN A 76 -14.29 -2.03 9.85
N ILE A 77 -13.59 -2.46 8.80
CA ILE A 77 -13.90 -3.74 8.13
C ILE A 77 -13.30 -4.95 8.86
N GLY A 78 -12.32 -4.74 9.73
CA GLY A 78 -11.73 -5.74 10.63
C GLY A 78 -10.70 -6.67 9.97
N PHE A 79 -10.99 -7.20 8.78
CA PHE A 79 -10.07 -8.09 8.06
C PHE A 79 -10.19 -7.92 6.53
N THR A 80 -9.15 -8.35 5.80
CA THR A 80 -9.17 -8.47 4.34
C THR A 80 -9.33 -9.94 3.94
N GLY A 81 -10.38 -10.24 3.19
CA GLY A 81 -10.63 -11.55 2.59
C GLY A 81 -10.26 -11.60 1.11
N ILE A 82 -10.80 -12.60 0.42
CA ILE A 82 -10.53 -12.86 -1.01
C ILE A 82 -11.06 -11.74 -1.89
N LEU A 83 -12.20 -11.15 -1.56
CA LEU A 83 -12.80 -10.08 -2.35
C LEU A 83 -11.92 -8.83 -2.33
N GLU A 84 -11.48 -8.42 -1.14
CA GLU A 84 -10.61 -7.26 -0.95
C GLU A 84 -9.25 -7.48 -1.62
N LEU A 85 -8.69 -8.69 -1.50
CA LEU A 85 -7.47 -9.09 -2.19
C LEU A 85 -7.61 -8.97 -3.71
N LYS A 86 -8.69 -9.52 -4.28
CA LYS A 86 -8.95 -9.43 -5.72
C LYS A 86 -9.10 -7.97 -6.16
N ASN A 87 -9.87 -7.18 -5.41
CA ASN A 87 -10.10 -5.77 -5.72
C ASN A 87 -8.80 -4.97 -5.73
N ILE A 88 -7.94 -5.10 -4.72
CA ILE A 88 -6.67 -4.36 -4.69
C ILE A 88 -5.73 -4.79 -5.83
N LEU A 89 -5.72 -6.07 -6.22
CA LEU A 89 -4.89 -6.54 -7.33
C LEU A 89 -5.34 -5.96 -8.68
N LEU A 90 -6.65 -5.86 -8.92
CA LEU A 90 -7.22 -5.20 -10.11
C LEU A 90 -6.86 -3.71 -10.16
N VAL A 91 -6.93 -3.02 -9.01
CA VAL A 91 -6.49 -1.62 -8.89
C VAL A 91 -5.01 -1.49 -9.23
N ILE A 92 -4.18 -2.41 -8.75
CA ILE A 92 -2.74 -2.38 -9.03
C ILE A 92 -2.42 -2.65 -10.49
N GLN A 93 -3.11 -3.58 -11.15
CA GLN A 93 -2.97 -3.75 -12.59
C GLN A 93 -3.31 -2.47 -13.35
N THR A 94 -4.35 -1.75 -12.91
CA THR A 94 -4.73 -0.45 -13.48
C THR A 94 -3.63 0.59 -13.27
N LEU A 95 -3.10 0.72 -12.04
CA LEU A 95 -2.02 1.64 -11.73
C LEU A 95 -0.73 1.32 -12.49
N GLN A 96 -0.43 0.05 -12.73
CA GLN A 96 0.76 -0.39 -13.45
C GLN A 96 0.74 -0.07 -14.95
N LYS A 97 -0.42 0.28 -15.52
CA LYS A 97 -0.50 0.82 -16.88
C LYS A 97 0.15 2.20 -16.97
N LEU A 98 0.25 2.91 -15.86
CA LEU A 98 0.84 4.25 -15.77
C LEU A 98 2.35 4.14 -15.58
N LYS A 99 3.11 4.72 -16.51
CA LYS A 99 4.58 4.74 -16.47
C LYS A 99 5.10 6.16 -16.53
N TYR A 100 5.75 6.60 -15.46
CA TYR A 100 6.48 7.86 -15.46
C TYR A 100 7.91 7.63 -15.91
N LYS A 101 8.34 8.29 -17.01
CA LYS A 101 9.67 8.13 -17.60
C LYS A 101 10.05 6.65 -17.84
N ARG A 102 9.10 5.89 -18.41
CA ARG A 102 9.22 4.44 -18.69
C ARG A 102 9.42 3.55 -17.44
N LYS A 103 9.22 4.07 -16.23
CA LYS A 103 9.31 3.33 -14.96
C LYS A 103 7.95 3.24 -14.29
N TYR A 104 7.73 2.17 -13.53
CA TYR A 104 6.51 2.02 -12.74
C TYR A 104 6.54 2.95 -11.54
N VAL A 105 5.39 3.52 -11.21
CA VAL A 105 5.20 4.23 -9.95
C VAL A 105 4.71 3.22 -8.93
N VAL A 106 5.39 3.19 -7.78
CA VAL A 106 5.17 2.27 -6.68
C VAL A 106 4.70 3.10 -5.49
N HIS A 107 3.59 2.69 -4.86
CA HIS A 107 3.06 3.31 -3.65
C HIS A 107 4.09 3.22 -2.52
N GLY A 108 4.66 2.02 -2.34
CA GLY A 108 5.74 1.77 -1.40
C GLY A 108 5.29 1.39 0.01
N ASP A 109 3.99 1.47 0.30
CA ASP A 109 3.37 1.00 1.54
C ASP A 109 1.89 0.62 1.35
N LEU A 110 1.58 -0.33 0.47
CA LEU A 110 0.19 -0.79 0.24
C LEU A 110 -0.27 -1.81 1.28
N SER A 111 -0.24 -1.39 2.54
CA SER A 111 -0.90 -2.10 3.62
C SER A 111 -2.42 -1.86 3.58
N PRO A 112 -3.24 -2.78 4.13
CA PRO A 112 -4.69 -2.59 4.19
C PRO A 112 -5.13 -1.29 4.86
N VAL A 113 -4.34 -0.77 5.82
CA VAL A 113 -4.65 0.47 6.54
C VAL A 113 -4.58 1.73 5.66
N ASN A 114 -3.91 1.65 4.51
CA ASN A 114 -3.79 2.75 3.55
C ASN A 114 -4.88 2.70 2.46
N ILE A 115 -5.93 1.91 2.68
CA ILE A 115 -7.05 1.76 1.74
C ILE A 115 -8.34 2.22 2.42
N ILE A 116 -9.09 3.03 1.69
CA ILE A 116 -10.47 3.39 2.02
C ILE A 116 -11.38 2.58 1.12
N PHE A 117 -12.32 1.87 1.73
CA PHE A 117 -13.29 1.02 1.06
C PHE A 117 -14.65 1.69 0.93
N THR A 118 -15.41 1.29 -0.09
CA THR A 118 -16.85 1.54 -0.17
C THR A 118 -17.60 0.63 0.80
N GLN A 119 -18.91 0.83 0.97
CA GLN A 119 -19.76 -0.07 1.77
C GLN A 119 -19.77 -1.50 1.22
N ASN A 120 -19.60 -1.65 -0.10
CA ASN A 120 -19.53 -2.94 -0.79
C ASN A 120 -18.10 -3.53 -0.79
N LEU A 121 -17.19 -2.99 0.02
CA LEU A 121 -15.81 -3.46 0.18
C LEU A 121 -14.95 -3.34 -1.09
N GLU A 122 -15.36 -2.46 -2.02
CA GLU A 122 -14.54 -2.07 -3.17
C GLU A 122 -13.51 -1.01 -2.78
N VAL A 123 -12.37 -0.98 -3.46
CA VAL A 123 -11.34 0.03 -3.22
C VAL A 123 -11.85 1.38 -3.71
N LYS A 124 -12.09 2.30 -2.77
CA LYS A 124 -12.53 3.67 -3.07
C LYS A 124 -11.33 4.57 -3.33
N LYS A 125 -10.38 4.63 -2.41
CA LYS A 125 -9.18 5.47 -2.48
C LYS A 125 -8.00 4.79 -1.80
N ILE A 126 -6.80 5.08 -2.29
CA ILE A 126 -5.52 4.71 -1.70
C ILE A 126 -4.91 5.97 -1.11
N ILE A 127 -4.61 5.98 0.18
CA ILE A 127 -4.05 7.12 0.91
C ILE A 127 -2.57 6.90 1.24
N ASP A 128 -1.91 7.90 1.83
CA ASP A 128 -0.50 7.77 2.27
C ASP A 128 0.53 7.52 1.14
N TRP A 129 0.38 8.29 0.07
CA TRP A 129 1.32 8.34 -1.06
C TRP A 129 2.68 9.02 -0.75
N ASP A 130 2.96 9.37 0.51
CA ASP A 130 4.20 10.01 0.92
C ASP A 130 5.43 9.08 0.88
N ASN A 131 5.23 7.79 0.58
CA ASN A 131 6.27 6.82 0.27
C ASN A 131 6.47 6.54 -1.24
N ALA A 132 5.70 7.21 -2.10
CA ALA A 132 5.70 6.97 -3.54
C ALA A 132 7.09 7.11 -4.15
N LYS A 133 7.41 6.22 -5.09
CA LYS A 133 8.71 6.18 -5.78
C LYS A 133 8.63 5.50 -7.15
N LEU A 134 9.65 5.73 -7.97
CA LEU A 134 9.87 4.94 -9.16
C LEU A 134 10.47 3.59 -8.76
N GLY A 135 9.93 2.50 -9.32
CA GLY A 135 10.27 1.16 -8.89
C GLY A 135 9.93 0.09 -9.91
N SER A 136 9.83 -1.14 -9.41
CA SER A 136 9.49 -2.31 -10.21
C SER A 136 8.00 -2.64 -10.04
N LYS A 137 7.34 -3.11 -11.11
CA LYS A 137 5.93 -3.53 -11.05
C LYS A 137 5.66 -4.63 -10.02
N TYR A 138 6.67 -5.37 -9.58
CA TYR A 138 6.51 -6.45 -8.59
C TYR A 138 6.58 -5.97 -7.14
N GLN A 139 6.99 -4.73 -6.87
CA GLN A 139 7.20 -4.23 -5.49
C GLN A 139 5.91 -4.17 -4.68
N ASP A 140 4.90 -3.49 -5.21
CA ASP A 140 3.61 -3.34 -4.55
C ASP A 140 2.84 -4.68 -4.47
N PRO A 141 2.76 -5.50 -5.54
CA PRO A 141 2.22 -6.85 -5.44
C PRO A 141 2.89 -7.70 -4.36
N ALA A 142 4.23 -7.67 -4.25
CA ALA A 142 4.93 -8.41 -3.21
C ALA A 142 4.60 -7.92 -1.78
N TYR A 143 4.33 -6.63 -1.62
CA TYR A 143 3.89 -6.08 -0.34
C TYR A 143 2.44 -6.45 -0.01
N ILE A 144 1.56 -6.38 -1.01
CA ILE A 144 0.17 -6.83 -0.89
C ILE A 144 0.14 -8.30 -0.49
N PHE A 145 0.93 -9.12 -1.18
CA PHE A 145 1.05 -10.53 -0.89
C PHE A 145 1.41 -10.80 0.57
N TRP A 146 2.36 -10.06 1.13
CA TRP A 146 2.74 -10.27 2.52
C TRP A 146 1.63 -9.85 3.51
N LEU A 147 1.08 -8.64 3.34
CA LEU A 147 0.20 -8.04 4.35
C LEU A 147 -1.27 -8.43 4.23
N TRP A 148 -1.78 -8.63 3.00
CA TRP A 148 -3.21 -8.90 2.76
C TRP A 148 -3.54 -10.38 2.91
N ILE A 149 -2.64 -11.24 2.44
CA ILE A 149 -2.68 -12.68 2.71
C ILE A 149 -2.28 -12.95 4.16
N ASN A 150 -1.72 -11.96 4.87
CA ASN A 150 -1.29 -12.10 6.26
C ASN A 150 -0.36 -13.32 6.45
N PHE A 151 0.62 -13.44 5.54
CA PHE A 151 1.51 -14.60 5.47
C PHE A 151 2.35 -14.70 6.76
N GLY A 152 2.32 -15.87 7.41
CA GLY A 152 3.03 -16.14 8.66
C GLY A 152 2.23 -15.86 9.93
N ALA A 153 0.94 -15.51 9.82
CA ALA A 153 0.07 -15.39 10.98
C ALA A 153 -0.33 -16.76 11.56
N ASN A 154 -0.31 -16.88 12.88
CA ASN A 154 -0.57 -18.13 13.61
C ASN A 154 -1.99 -18.68 13.42
N ASN A 155 -2.93 -17.87 12.94
CA ASN A 155 -4.34 -18.22 12.77
C ASN A 155 -4.72 -18.62 11.34
N LYS A 156 -3.78 -18.63 10.37
CA LYS A 156 -4.06 -19.05 8.99
C LYS A 156 -3.55 -20.46 8.73
N ASN A 157 -4.43 -21.31 8.20
CA ASN A 157 -4.06 -22.66 7.79
C ASN A 157 -3.59 -22.72 6.33
N PHE A 158 -2.94 -23.83 5.96
CA PHE A 158 -2.38 -24.05 4.62
C PHE A 158 -3.42 -23.96 3.49
N SER A 159 -4.63 -24.48 3.72
CA SER A 159 -5.68 -24.48 2.69
C SER A 159 -6.13 -23.06 2.34
N GLN A 160 -6.31 -22.21 3.36
CA GLN A 160 -6.64 -20.79 3.19
C GLN A 160 -5.53 -20.05 2.44
N LEU A 161 -4.28 -20.25 2.88
CA LEU A 161 -3.10 -19.69 2.23
C LEU A 161 -3.00 -20.09 0.75
N LYS A 162 -3.19 -21.38 0.42
CA LYS A 162 -3.19 -21.87 -0.96
C LYS A 162 -4.28 -21.20 -1.80
N ARG A 163 -5.50 -21.09 -1.25
CA ARG A 163 -6.63 -20.47 -1.94
C ARG A 163 -6.37 -19.01 -2.27
N GLU A 164 -5.83 -18.25 -1.32
CA GLU A 164 -5.45 -16.84 -1.52
C GLU A 164 -4.27 -16.70 -2.50
N ALA A 165 -3.29 -17.61 -2.48
CA ALA A 165 -2.20 -17.68 -3.47
C ALA A 165 -2.75 -17.82 -4.90
N ASN A 166 -3.71 -18.73 -5.08
CA ASN A 166 -4.32 -18.98 -6.38
C ASN A 166 -5.10 -17.77 -6.87
N VAL A 167 -5.88 -17.11 -6.00
CA VAL A 167 -6.57 -15.85 -6.32
C VAL A 167 -5.55 -14.79 -6.74
N PHE A 168 -4.47 -14.65 -5.98
CA PHE A 168 -3.42 -13.67 -6.25
C PHE A 168 -2.77 -13.90 -7.62
N LYS A 169 -2.36 -15.14 -7.92
CA LYS A 169 -1.78 -15.56 -9.19
C LYS A 169 -2.74 -15.30 -10.35
N ASN A 170 -3.97 -15.80 -10.24
CA ASN A 170 -4.97 -15.76 -11.31
C ASN A 170 -5.44 -14.33 -11.60
N THR A 171 -5.46 -13.46 -10.60
CA THR A 171 -5.89 -12.06 -10.79
C THR A 171 -4.81 -11.26 -11.50
N LEU A 172 -3.53 -11.42 -11.15
CA LEU A 172 -2.44 -10.63 -11.74
C LEU A 172 -2.17 -10.94 -13.22
N GLN A 173 -2.50 -12.15 -13.69
CA GLN A 173 -2.31 -12.59 -15.08
C GLN A 173 -0.87 -12.39 -15.58
N TYR A 174 0.11 -12.59 -14.70
CA TYR A 174 1.52 -12.51 -15.02
C TYR A 174 1.99 -13.75 -15.79
N ASN A 175 2.83 -13.56 -16.81
CA ASN A 175 3.48 -14.68 -17.50
C ASN A 175 4.55 -15.34 -16.61
N GLN A 176 5.10 -16.48 -17.04
CA GLN A 176 6.07 -17.25 -16.24
C GLN A 176 7.30 -16.43 -15.81
N ASN A 177 7.80 -15.56 -16.69
CA ASN A 177 8.96 -14.71 -16.38
C ASN A 177 8.63 -13.63 -15.34
N ASP A 178 7.42 -13.09 -15.39
CA ASP A 178 6.90 -12.14 -14.41
C ASP A 178 6.67 -12.81 -13.05
N LEU A 179 6.15 -14.04 -13.02
CA LEU A 179 5.95 -14.83 -11.80
C LEU A 179 7.27 -15.12 -11.09
N LYS A 180 8.32 -15.54 -11.83
CA LYS A 180 9.66 -15.75 -11.26
C LYS A 180 10.23 -14.48 -10.60
N LYS A 181 10.06 -13.32 -11.26
CA LYS A 181 10.51 -12.03 -10.71
C LYS A 181 9.68 -11.62 -9.49
N LEU A 182 8.38 -11.89 -9.51
CA LEU A 182 7.48 -11.62 -8.39
C LEU A 182 7.83 -12.47 -7.16
N GLN A 183 8.09 -13.78 -7.34
CA GLN A 183 8.56 -14.66 -6.28
C GLN A 183 9.82 -14.12 -5.61
N TRP A 184 10.80 -13.67 -6.40
CA TRP A 184 12.00 -13.04 -5.85
C TRP A 184 11.69 -11.79 -5.02
N TRP A 185 10.76 -10.95 -5.48
CA TRP A 185 10.33 -9.77 -4.73
C TRP A 185 9.57 -10.11 -3.44
N ILE A 186 8.68 -11.10 -3.47
CA ILE A 186 7.96 -11.61 -2.29
C ILE A 186 8.97 -12.11 -1.27
N TYR A 187 9.89 -12.98 -1.68
CA TYR A 187 10.95 -13.49 -0.83
C TYR A 187 11.77 -12.35 -0.20
N LYS A 188 12.17 -11.36 -1.02
CA LYS A 188 12.92 -10.20 -0.56
C LYS A 188 12.15 -9.36 0.46
N VAL A 189 10.86 -9.08 0.22
CA VAL A 189 10.01 -8.30 1.14
C VAL A 189 9.86 -9.04 2.46
N ILE A 190 9.43 -10.29 2.42
CA ILE A 190 9.18 -11.11 3.61
C ILE A 190 10.47 -11.28 4.41
N LYS A 191 11.58 -11.70 3.78
CA LYS A 191 12.87 -11.88 4.47
C LYS A 191 13.37 -10.58 5.10
N ASN A 192 13.30 -9.46 4.40
CA ASN A 192 13.76 -8.17 4.94
C ASN A 192 12.90 -7.69 6.10
N LYS A 193 11.59 -7.92 6.06
CA LYS A 193 10.66 -7.47 7.09
C LYS A 193 10.64 -8.40 8.30
N MET A 194 10.64 -9.71 8.08
CA MET A 194 10.74 -10.71 9.14
C MET A 194 12.11 -10.70 9.84
N LYS A 195 13.21 -10.24 9.19
CA LYS A 195 14.50 -10.03 9.87
C LYS A 195 14.40 -9.07 11.06
N LYS A 196 13.43 -8.15 11.03
CA LYS A 196 13.15 -7.23 12.15
C LYS A 196 12.37 -7.93 13.29
N HIS A 197 11.86 -9.13 13.05
CA HIS A 197 11.05 -9.96 13.96
C HIS A 197 11.62 -11.40 14.02
N SER A 198 12.90 -11.51 14.41
CA SER A 198 13.80 -12.68 14.26
C SER A 198 13.21 -14.07 14.59
N TYR A 199 12.27 -14.19 15.51
CA TYR A 199 11.64 -15.45 15.89
C TYR A 199 10.67 -16.03 14.85
N GLN A 200 10.11 -15.20 13.96
CA GLN A 200 9.10 -15.65 12.99
C GLN A 200 9.72 -16.31 11.74
N ILE A 201 11.03 -16.13 11.47
CA ILE A 201 11.67 -16.60 10.23
C ILE A 201 11.93 -18.10 10.25
N LYS A 202 12.60 -18.62 11.30
CA LYS A 202 13.06 -20.02 11.31
C LYS A 202 11.90 -21.01 11.24
N ASN A 203 10.76 -20.69 11.85
CA ASN A 203 9.59 -21.56 11.87
C ASN A 203 8.80 -21.55 10.54
N ASN A 204 8.98 -20.52 9.70
CA ASN A 204 8.16 -20.30 8.50
C ASN A 204 8.94 -20.41 7.18
N ASP A 205 10.25 -20.67 7.18
CA ASP A 205 11.04 -20.74 5.93
C ASP A 205 10.55 -21.84 4.98
N TRP A 206 10.19 -23.01 5.51
CA TRP A 206 9.60 -24.09 4.72
C TRP A 206 8.22 -23.72 4.18
N LEU A 207 7.39 -23.04 4.97
CA LEU A 207 6.08 -22.53 4.56
C LEU A 207 6.24 -21.49 3.45
N LEU A 208 7.26 -20.63 3.52
CA LEU A 208 7.57 -19.65 2.49
C LEU A 208 7.98 -20.34 1.19
N LYS A 209 8.85 -21.35 1.24
CA LYS A 209 9.24 -22.14 0.07
C LYS A 209 8.03 -22.83 -0.57
N TRP A 210 7.25 -23.54 0.24
CA TRP A 210 6.03 -24.21 -0.21
C TRP A 210 5.05 -23.22 -0.86
N TYR A 211 4.86 -22.05 -0.25
CA TYR A 211 3.93 -21.06 -0.76
C TYR A 211 4.44 -20.46 -2.08
N LEU A 212 5.73 -20.15 -2.18
CA LEU A 212 6.31 -19.64 -3.43
C LEU A 212 6.06 -20.61 -4.61
N ASN A 213 6.04 -21.91 -4.37
CA ASN A 213 5.70 -22.93 -5.38
C ASN A 213 4.22 -22.85 -5.82
N CYS A 214 3.31 -22.34 -4.98
CA CYS A 214 1.91 -22.13 -5.37
C CYS A 214 1.74 -20.98 -6.38
N ILE A 215 2.77 -20.16 -6.60
CA ILE A 215 2.77 -19.06 -7.57
C ILE A 215 3.34 -19.52 -8.93
N GLU A 216 4.01 -20.67 -9.01
CA GLU A 216 4.46 -21.31 -10.27
C GLU A 216 3.26 -21.77 -11.10
#